data_AF-A0A9E3X1R9-F1
#
_entry.id   AF-A0A9E3X1R9-F1
#
_cell.length_a   1.000
_cell.length_b   1.000
_cell.length_c   1.000
_cell.angle_alpha   90.00
_cell.angle_beta   90.00
_cell.angle_gamma   90.00
#
_symmetry.space_group_name_H-M   'P 1'
#
loop_
_entity.id
_entity.type
_entity.pdbx_description
1 polymer ?
#
loop_
_entity_poly.entity_id
_entity_poly.type
_entity_poly.pdbx_seq_one_letter_code
_entity_poly.pdbx_strand_id
1 'polypeptide(L)'
;MMDESTTCFPQTLMQVLDQFGAFSYTPQAIQGVWIQSGMRYEDNLFKLTVDVPDTALSHDFVAHLKRELLERFAQLEIYVISFPIAVH
;
A
#
# COMPACT_ATOMS: atom_id res chain seq x y z
N MET A 1 -20.12 14.87 -8.43
CA MET A 1 -19.48 14.90 -7.10
C MET A 1 -18.45 13.79 -7.16
N MET A 2 -17.17 14.13 -7.30
CA MET A 2 -16.11 13.11 -7.27
C MET A 2 -16.04 12.61 -5.84
N ASP A 3 -16.24 11.31 -5.67
CA ASP A 3 -16.15 10.63 -4.38
C ASP A 3 -14.77 10.90 -3.76
N GLU A 4 -14.69 11.33 -2.50
CA GLU A 4 -13.42 11.57 -1.81
C GLU A 4 -12.50 10.32 -1.86
N SER A 5 -13.07 9.13 -2.05
CA SER A 5 -12.32 7.89 -2.27
C SER A 5 -11.43 7.90 -3.53
N THR A 6 -11.79 8.68 -4.57
CA THR A 6 -11.09 8.65 -5.87
C THR A 6 -9.72 9.35 -5.88
N THR A 7 -9.40 10.15 -4.86
CA THR A 7 -8.13 10.90 -4.78
C THR A 7 -7.09 10.26 -3.85
N CYS A 8 -7.53 9.43 -2.89
CA CYS A 8 -6.67 8.81 -1.88
C CYS A 8 -5.58 7.91 -2.48
N PHE A 9 -5.92 7.15 -3.52
CA PHE A 9 -4.95 6.24 -4.15
C PHE A 9 -3.90 6.99 -4.98
N PRO A 10 -4.25 7.91 -5.89
CA PRO A 10 -3.27 8.77 -6.55
C PRO A 10 -2.36 9.54 -5.58
N GLN A 11 -2.92 10.06 -4.48
CA GLN A 11 -2.11 10.74 -3.45
C GLN A 11 -1.08 9.80 -2.80
N THR A 12 -1.48 8.56 -2.54
CA THR A 12 -0.56 7.52 -2.02
C THR A 12 0.59 7.28 -2.98
N LEU A 13 0.32 7.18 -4.28
CA LEU A 13 1.36 6.99 -5.29
C LEU A 13 2.34 8.17 -5.33
N MET A 14 1.85 9.41 -5.20
CA MET A 14 2.71 10.59 -5.17
C MET A 14 3.60 10.64 -3.92
N GLN A 15 3.08 10.32 -2.74
CA GLN A 15 3.90 10.26 -1.51
C GLN A 15 5.03 9.22 -1.63
N VAL A 16 4.72 8.06 -2.21
CA VAL A 16 5.70 7.00 -2.45
C VAL A 16 6.74 7.44 -3.45
N LEU A 17 6.32 8.12 -4.54
CA LEU A 17 7.22 8.70 -5.53
C LEU A 17 8.15 9.73 -4.91
N ASP A 18 7.62 10.64 -4.09
CA ASP A 18 8.40 11.71 -3.45
C ASP A 18 9.47 11.15 -2.52
N GLN A 19 9.19 10.04 -1.83
CA GLN A 19 10.14 9.41 -0.91
C GLN A 19 11.19 8.54 -1.63
N PHE A 20 10.77 7.69 -2.56
CA PHE A 20 11.62 6.63 -3.11
C PHE A 20 12.07 6.89 -4.55
N GLY A 21 11.51 7.89 -5.21
CA GLY A 21 11.84 8.27 -6.59
C GLY A 21 11.26 7.34 -7.66
N ALA A 22 10.76 6.16 -7.29
CA ALA A 22 10.12 5.21 -8.20
C ALA A 22 9.18 4.25 -7.47
N PHE A 23 8.21 3.72 -8.22
CA PHE A 23 7.37 2.59 -7.80
C PHE A 23 6.85 1.84 -9.02
N SER A 24 6.43 0.60 -8.82
CA SER A 24 5.61 -0.15 -9.76
C SER A 24 4.28 -0.50 -9.09
N TYR A 25 3.18 -0.52 -9.84
CA TYR A 25 1.89 -0.95 -9.30
C TYR A 25 1.08 -1.74 -10.33
N THR A 26 0.19 -2.60 -9.85
CA THR A 26 -0.78 -3.30 -10.71
C THR A 26 -2.03 -2.41 -10.84
N PRO A 27 -2.36 -1.89 -12.03
CA PRO A 27 -3.47 -0.96 -12.20
C PRO A 27 -4.84 -1.66 -12.16
N GLN A 28 -4.90 -2.97 -12.42
CA GLN A 28 -6.10 -3.76 -12.21
C GLN A 28 -6.25 -4.10 -10.73
N ALA A 29 -7.41 -3.78 -10.17
CA ALA A 29 -7.74 -4.18 -8.82
C ALA A 29 -7.85 -5.71 -8.72
N ILE A 30 -7.38 -6.25 -7.59
CA ILE A 30 -7.58 -7.62 -7.17
C ILE A 30 -8.79 -7.63 -6.24
N GLN A 31 -9.77 -8.48 -6.49
CA GLN A 31 -10.92 -8.61 -5.58
C GLN A 31 -10.51 -9.39 -4.32
N GLY A 32 -10.53 -8.72 -3.17
CA GLY A 32 -10.33 -9.34 -1.88
C GLY A 32 -11.65 -9.84 -1.30
N VAL A 33 -11.63 -11.03 -0.72
CA VAL A 33 -12.76 -11.61 0.02
C VAL A 33 -12.19 -12.29 1.25
N TRP A 34 -12.59 -11.84 2.44
CA TRP A 34 -12.02 -12.34 3.69
C TRP A 34 -13.00 -12.23 4.85
N ILE A 35 -12.70 -12.90 5.97
CA ILE A 35 -13.56 -12.96 7.17
C ILE A 35 -12.77 -12.48 8.38
N GLN A 36 -13.37 -11.60 9.18
CA GLN A 36 -12.86 -11.19 10.48
C GLN A 36 -14.01 -11.08 11.48
N SER A 37 -13.82 -11.66 12.67
CA SER A 37 -14.84 -11.65 13.74
C SER A 37 -16.22 -12.15 13.27
N GLY A 38 -16.24 -13.11 12.34
CA GLY A 38 -17.46 -13.68 11.77
C GLY A 38 -18.15 -12.84 10.69
N MET A 39 -17.63 -11.66 10.34
CA MET A 39 -18.14 -10.81 9.25
C MET A 39 -17.34 -11.03 7.97
N ARG A 40 -18.02 -11.10 6.83
CA ARG A 40 -17.41 -11.16 5.50
C ARG A 40 -17.17 -9.75 4.97
N TYR A 41 -15.98 -9.51 4.47
CA TYR A 41 -15.54 -8.28 3.83
C TYR A 41 -15.20 -8.53 2.37
N GLU A 42 -15.49 -7.54 1.54
CA GLU A 42 -15.12 -7.51 0.12
C GLU A 42 -14.52 -6.15 -0.20
N ASP A 43 -13.37 -6.14 -0.86
CA ASP A 43 -12.63 -4.94 -1.19
C ASP A 43 -11.91 -5.05 -2.54
N ASN A 44 -11.50 -3.89 -3.06
CA ASN A 44 -10.66 -3.78 -4.25
C ASN A 44 -9.23 -3.47 -3.79
N LEU A 45 -8.33 -4.42 -3.99
CA LEU A 45 -6.94 -4.32 -3.57
C LEU A 45 -6.05 -3.90 -4.73
N PHE A 46 -5.14 -2.97 -4.47
CA PHE A 46 -4.07 -2.61 -5.40
C PHE A 46 -2.74 -3.10 -4.85
N LYS A 47 -1.90 -3.67 -5.72
CA LYS A 47 -0.54 -4.07 -5.37
C LYS A 47 0.44 -2.98 -5.78
N LEU A 48 1.09 -2.39 -4.78
CA LEU A 48 2.22 -1.48 -4.95
C LEU A 48 3.53 -2.23 -4.64
N THR A 49 4.58 -1.94 -5.40
CA THR A 49 5.92 -2.51 -5.21
C THR A 49 6.94 -1.39 -5.30
N VAL A 50 7.83 -1.35 -4.33
CA VAL A 50 8.91 -0.38 -4.21
C VAL A 50 10.21 -1.13 -4.00
N ASP A 51 11.23 -0.79 -4.79
CA ASP A 51 12.58 -1.32 -4.65
C ASP A 51 13.43 -0.24 -4.01
N VAL A 52 13.88 -0.48 -2.78
CA VAL A 52 14.55 0.53 -1.96
C VAL A 52 15.78 -0.05 -1.28
N PRO A 53 16.81 0.77 -0.98
CA PRO A 53 17.92 0.31 -0.17
C PRO A 53 17.48 -0.19 1.21
N ASP A 54 18.10 -1.26 1.70
CA ASP A 54 17.86 -1.82 3.03
C ASP A 54 18.51 -0.94 4.11
N THR A 55 17.77 0.09 4.53
CA THR A 55 18.20 1.09 5.51
C THR A 55 17.12 1.30 6.56
N ALA A 56 17.51 1.71 7.77
CA ALA A 56 16.56 2.05 8.83
C ALA A 56 15.51 3.07 8.37
N LEU A 57 15.90 4.07 7.58
CA LEU A 57 15.00 5.06 7.01
C LEU A 57 13.91 4.44 6.12
N SER A 58 14.27 3.47 5.28
CA SER A 58 13.31 2.76 4.42
C SER A 58 12.29 1.98 5.26
N HIS A 59 12.75 1.28 6.30
CA HIS A 59 11.88 0.53 7.21
C HIS A 59 10.92 1.45 7.96
N ASP A 60 11.42 2.55 8.52
CA ASP A 60 10.62 3.53 9.26
C ASP A 60 9.56 4.17 8.37
N PHE A 61 9.91 4.51 7.13
CA PHE A 61 8.96 5.04 6.16
C PHE A 61 7.87 4.04 5.80
N VAL A 62 8.22 2.78 5.50
CA VAL A 62 7.21 1.75 5.15
C VAL A 62 6.26 1.49 6.33
N ALA A 63 6.77 1.45 7.56
CA ALA A 63 5.95 1.30 8.77
C ALA A 63 5.03 2.52 8.98
N HIS A 64 5.52 3.73 8.73
CA HIS A 64 4.72 4.95 8.82
C HIS A 64 3.63 4.98 7.74
N LEU A 65 4.00 4.71 6.48
CA LEU A 65 3.07 4.66 5.35
C LEU A 65 1.95 3.66 5.63
N LYS A 66 2.27 2.44 6.09
CA LYS A 66 1.25 1.45 6.46
C LYS A 66 0.20 2.03 7.43
N ARG A 67 0.62 2.73 8.48
CA ARG A 67 -0.30 3.36 9.45
C ARG A 67 -1.19 4.41 8.77
N GLU A 68 -0.61 5.29 7.96
CA GLU A 68 -1.39 6.29 7.22
C GLU A 68 -2.40 5.64 6.27
N LEU A 69 -2.03 4.55 5.59
CA LEU A 69 -2.89 3.89 4.63
C LEU A 69 -4.06 3.15 5.28
N LEU A 70 -3.85 2.56 6.47
CA LEU A 70 -4.93 1.95 7.25
C LEU A 70 -6.02 2.98 7.56
N GLU A 71 -5.63 4.18 7.99
CA GLU A 71 -6.55 5.28 8.28
C GLU A 71 -7.17 5.84 6.99
N ARG A 72 -6.35 6.15 5.97
CA ARG A 72 -6.77 6.77 4.71
C ARG A 72 -7.78 5.93 3.93
N PHE A 73 -7.63 4.61 3.94
CA PHE A 73 -8.50 3.69 3.21
C PHE A 73 -9.55 3.03 4.11
N ALA A 74 -9.64 3.43 5.38
CA ALA A 74 -10.49 2.81 6.39
C ALA A 74 -10.36 1.26 6.41
N GLN A 75 -9.13 0.77 6.20
CA GLN A 75 -8.82 -0.65 6.16
C GLN A 75 -8.53 -1.16 7.57
N LEU A 76 -9.00 -2.36 7.86
CA LEU A 76 -8.72 -3.05 9.13
C LEU A 76 -7.28 -3.60 9.16
N GLU A 77 -6.74 -3.95 8.00
CA GLU A 77 -5.36 -4.43 7.83
C GLU A 77 -4.86 -4.18 6.40
N ILE A 78 -3.55 -3.96 6.25
CA ILE A 78 -2.84 -3.91 4.97
C ILE A 78 -1.60 -4.80 5.08
N TYR A 79 -1.53 -5.81 4.21
CA TYR A 79 -0.41 -6.72 4.16
C TYR A 79 0.80 -6.07 3.48
N VAL A 80 1.94 -6.12 4.16
CA VAL A 80 3.23 -5.67 3.64
C VAL A 80 4.20 -6.84 3.74
N ILE A 81 4.90 -7.11 2.63
CA ILE A 81 5.93 -8.14 2.56
C ILE A 81 7.20 -7.44 2.08
N SER A 82 8.29 -7.64 2.81
CA SER A 82 9.63 -7.19 2.43
C SER A 82 10.59 -8.39 2.40
N PHE A 83 11.51 -8.38 1.44
CA PHE A 83 12.59 -9.36 1.34
C PHE A 83 13.80 -8.71 0.65
N PRO A 84 15.03 -9.09 1.04
CA PRO A 84 16.22 -8.61 0.34
C PRO A 84 16.25 -9.19 -1.08
N ILE A 85 16.58 -8.35 -2.06
CA ILE A 85 16.78 -8.78 -3.45
C ILE A 85 18.29 -8.94 -3.68
N ALA A 86 18.72 -10.17 -3.96
CA ALA A 86 20.07 -10.44 -4.43
C ALA A 86 20.10 -10.39 -5.96
N VAL A 87 20.96 -9.53 -6.52
CA VAL A 87 21.26 -9.53 -7.95
C VAL A 87 22.49 -10.42 -8.15
N HIS A 88 22.34 -11.48 -8.93
CA HIS A 88 23.43 -12.38 -9.33
C HIS A 88 23.98 -11.99 -10.70
#